data_AF-A0A963IS58-F1
#
_entry.id   AF-A0A963IS58-F1
#
_cell.length_a   1.000
_cell.length_b   1.000
_cell.length_c   1.000
_cell.angle_alpha   90.00
_cell.angle_beta   90.00
_cell.angle_gamma   90.00
#
_symmetry.space_group_name_H-M   'P 1'
#
loop_
_entity.id
_entity.type
_entity.pdbx_description
1 polymer ?
#
loop_
_entity_poly.entity_id
_entity_poly.type
_entity_poly.pdbx_seq_one_letter_code
_entity_poly.pdbx_strand_id
1 'polypeptide(L)'
;MLLLTAIIVGGCATDGSYESRPSPVPRESPGPGPARTLPGPPQARSPAATTPLPASASYPSEVEGRALVSRLLPEKIADRAGWAADIFAAFAALRIPPSAENLCAATAIIAQESTFQADPVVPGLSRIVWQELDRRREKYALPKVVFDLAMLKTSPDGRNYKARIDALRTEKQMNALYDDMISELPGGKILFAGYNPVRTGGPMQVSVDFAEEHVRKHSYPYPRQGSVRDEVFTRRGGLYFGVAILLD
;
A
#
# COMPACT_ATOMS: atom_id res chain seq x y z
N MET A 1 15.94 9.13 47.28
CA MET A 1 14.63 9.83 47.33
C MET A 1 14.35 10.38 45.94
N LEU A 2 13.61 9.62 45.13
CA LEU A 2 12.79 10.12 44.02
C LEU A 2 11.83 8.97 43.65
N LEU A 3 10.54 9.21 43.89
CA LEU A 3 9.43 8.32 43.53
C LEU A 3 9.28 8.29 42.00
N LEU A 4 8.97 7.13 41.43
CA LEU A 4 8.07 7.06 40.29
C LEU A 4 7.15 5.84 40.37
N THR A 5 5.88 6.22 40.46
CA THR A 5 4.60 5.55 40.52
C THR A 5 4.42 4.40 39.52
N ALA A 6 3.97 3.26 40.02
CA ALA A 6 3.45 2.15 39.23
C ALA A 6 2.00 2.47 38.78
N ILE A 7 1.74 2.42 37.48
CA ILE A 7 0.38 2.46 36.93
C ILE A 7 -0.05 1.01 36.68
N ILE A 8 -1.05 0.57 37.43
CA ILE A 8 -1.75 -0.70 37.25
C ILE A 8 -2.77 -0.50 36.13
N VAL A 9 -2.66 -1.24 35.02
CA VAL A 9 -3.72 -1.32 34.01
C VAL A 9 -4.72 -2.37 34.47
N GLY A 10 -5.88 -1.92 34.95
CA GLY A 10 -7.04 -2.77 35.20
C GLY A 10 -7.68 -3.17 33.87
N GLY A 11 -7.82 -4.47 33.64
CA GLY A 11 -8.58 -5.00 32.52
C GLY A 11 -10.07 -4.77 32.70
N CYS A 12 -10.75 -4.26 31.67
CA CYS A 12 -12.20 -4.28 31.60
C CYS A 12 -12.64 -5.69 31.20
N ALA A 13 -13.13 -6.47 32.16
CA ALA A 13 -14.01 -7.59 31.89
C ALA A 13 -15.33 -7.03 31.37
N THR A 14 -15.76 -7.46 30.19
CA THR A 14 -17.09 -7.14 29.66
C THR A 14 -18.07 -8.18 30.22
N ASP A 15 -19.00 -7.75 31.07
CA ASP A 15 -20.12 -8.60 31.47
C ASP A 15 -21.01 -8.86 30.26
N GLY A 16 -21.19 -10.15 29.94
CA GLY A 16 -21.99 -10.65 28.83
C GLY A 16 -23.49 -10.51 29.08
N SER A 17 -24.00 -9.28 29.12
CA SER A 17 -25.43 -8.99 29.09
C SER A 17 -25.83 -8.50 27.71
N TYR A 18 -26.34 -9.43 26.89
CA TYR A 18 -27.00 -9.12 25.63
C TYR A 18 -28.40 -8.61 25.95
N GLU A 19 -28.60 -7.29 25.91
CA GLU A 19 -29.93 -6.68 25.99
C GLU A 19 -30.71 -7.05 24.72
N SER A 20 -31.69 -7.95 24.83
CA SER A 20 -32.58 -8.30 23.72
C SER A 20 -33.46 -7.11 23.37
N ARG A 21 -33.15 -6.40 22.29
CA ARG A 21 -34.06 -5.38 21.74
C ARG A 21 -35.33 -6.05 21.19
N PRO A 22 -36.54 -5.55 21.50
CA PRO A 22 -37.76 -6.06 20.89
C PRO A 22 -37.76 -5.75 19.38
N SER A 23 -38.33 -6.68 18.59
CA SER A 23 -38.58 -6.47 17.17
C SER A 23 -39.53 -5.29 16.94
N PRO A 24 -39.38 -4.54 15.83
CA PRO A 24 -40.30 -3.45 15.51
C PRO A 24 -41.72 -3.99 15.27
N VAL A 25 -42.72 -3.35 15.84
CA VAL A 25 -44.13 -3.65 15.62
C VAL A 25 -44.54 -3.19 14.20
N PRO A 26 -45.34 -3.97 13.43
CA PRO A 26 -45.86 -3.51 12.16
C PRO A 26 -46.74 -2.26 12.34
N ARG A 27 -46.47 -1.23 11.55
CA ARG A 27 -47.22 0.04 11.58
C ARG A 27 -48.62 -0.19 11.00
N GLU A 28 -49.64 0.15 11.79
CA GLU A 28 -51.06 0.08 11.40
C GLU A 28 -51.35 1.05 10.24
N SER A 29 -52.21 0.64 9.30
CA SER A 29 -52.55 1.45 8.12
C SER A 29 -53.49 2.60 8.49
N PRO A 30 -53.28 3.84 8.01
CA PRO A 30 -54.21 4.94 8.29
C PRO A 30 -55.55 4.71 7.59
N GLY A 31 -56.65 4.96 8.30
CA GLY A 31 -58.01 4.97 7.76
C GLY A 31 -58.25 6.07 6.69
N PRO A 32 -59.42 6.08 6.04
CA PRO A 32 -59.67 6.91 4.87
C PRO A 32 -59.77 8.40 5.24
N GLY A 33 -58.79 9.19 4.77
CA GLY A 33 -58.84 10.65 4.79
C GLY A 33 -59.75 11.22 3.68
N PRO A 34 -60.13 12.51 3.76
CA PRO A 34 -61.06 13.12 2.82
C PRO A 34 -60.51 13.14 1.38
N ALA A 35 -61.43 13.11 0.41
CA ALA A 35 -61.14 12.97 -1.01
C ALA A 35 -60.14 14.01 -1.52
N ARG A 36 -59.00 13.52 -2.03
CA ARG A 36 -58.02 14.32 -2.79
C ARG A 36 -58.68 14.87 -4.05
N THR A 37 -58.59 16.18 -4.25
CA THR A 37 -58.90 16.84 -5.52
C THR A 37 -57.95 16.32 -6.60
N LEU A 38 -58.50 15.91 -7.75
CA LEU A 38 -57.72 15.45 -8.89
C LEU A 38 -56.80 16.59 -9.40
N PRO A 39 -55.51 16.33 -9.67
CA PRO A 39 -54.65 17.31 -10.33
C PRO A 39 -55.11 17.51 -11.77
N GLY A 40 -55.09 18.77 -12.22
CA GLY A 40 -55.40 19.14 -13.61
C GLY A 40 -54.43 18.53 -14.63
N PRO A 41 -54.79 18.57 -15.93
CA PRO A 41 -54.01 17.90 -16.98
C PRO A 41 -52.56 18.39 -17.02
N PRO A 42 -51.61 17.51 -17.38
CA PRO A 42 -50.20 17.85 -17.39
C PRO A 42 -49.94 18.98 -18.40
N GLN A 43 -49.41 20.10 -17.92
CA GLN A 43 -48.87 21.11 -18.81
C GLN A 43 -47.64 20.53 -19.52
N ALA A 44 -47.62 20.64 -20.85
CA ALA A 44 -46.49 20.25 -21.66
C ALA A 44 -45.24 21.00 -21.18
N ARG A 45 -44.28 20.26 -20.61
CA ARG A 45 -42.95 20.81 -20.34
C ARG A 45 -42.33 21.16 -21.68
N SER A 46 -41.92 22.43 -21.82
CA SER A 46 -41.06 22.86 -22.91
C SER A 46 -39.85 21.91 -23.01
N PRO A 47 -39.40 21.53 -24.21
CA PRO A 47 -38.24 20.66 -24.35
C PRO A 47 -37.06 21.31 -23.63
N ALA A 48 -36.48 20.57 -22.69
CA ALA A 48 -35.25 20.99 -22.04
C ALA A 48 -34.23 21.28 -23.13
N ALA A 49 -33.67 22.49 -23.12
CA ALA A 49 -32.52 22.81 -23.94
C ALA A 49 -31.46 21.72 -23.70
N THR A 50 -31.08 21.02 -24.76
CA THR A 50 -30.00 20.04 -24.71
C THR A 50 -28.74 20.81 -24.32
N THR A 51 -28.36 20.75 -23.04
CA THR A 51 -27.04 21.18 -22.62
C THR A 51 -26.05 20.40 -23.48
N PRO A 52 -25.13 21.06 -24.20
CA PRO A 52 -24.10 20.36 -24.94
C PRO A 52 -23.41 19.41 -23.96
N LEU A 53 -23.33 18.13 -24.31
CA LEU A 53 -22.46 17.19 -23.61
C LEU A 53 -21.09 17.88 -23.48
N PRO A 54 -20.52 18.04 -22.27
CA PRO A 54 -19.22 18.66 -22.14
C PRO A 54 -18.26 17.90 -23.06
N ALA A 55 -17.59 18.63 -23.95
CA ALA A 55 -16.51 18.08 -24.76
C ALA A 55 -15.59 17.32 -23.80
N SER A 56 -15.23 16.08 -24.14
CA SER A 56 -14.34 15.25 -23.33
C SER A 56 -13.13 16.09 -22.92
N ALA A 57 -13.03 16.45 -21.64
CA ALA A 57 -11.95 17.28 -21.17
C ALA A 57 -10.63 16.61 -21.54
N SER A 58 -9.75 17.35 -22.22
CA SER A 58 -8.42 16.85 -22.55
C SER A 58 -7.70 16.41 -21.27
N TYR A 59 -6.90 15.35 -21.38
CA TYR A 59 -6.09 14.90 -20.24
C TYR A 59 -5.26 16.08 -19.70
N PRO A 60 -5.26 16.35 -18.38
CA PRO A 60 -4.56 17.51 -17.83
C PRO A 60 -3.09 17.53 -18.21
N SER A 61 -2.52 18.72 -18.39
CA SER A 61 -1.07 18.87 -18.52
C SER A 61 -0.36 18.44 -17.22
N GLU A 62 0.94 18.20 -17.29
CA GLU A 62 1.73 17.81 -16.11
C GLU A 62 1.65 18.84 -14.97
N VAL A 63 1.65 20.13 -15.30
CA VAL A 63 1.53 21.20 -14.30
C VAL A 63 0.14 21.21 -13.66
N GLU A 64 -0.92 21.11 -14.46
CA GLU A 64 -2.29 21.07 -13.96
C GLU A 64 -2.55 19.81 -13.12
N GLY A 65 -2.11 18.66 -13.59
CA GLY A 65 -2.22 17.38 -12.91
C GLY A 65 -1.54 17.36 -11.56
N ARG A 66 -0.28 17.82 -11.51
CA ARG A 66 0.45 17.98 -10.24
C ARG A 66 -0.26 18.94 -9.29
N ALA A 67 -0.87 20.01 -9.80
CA ALA A 67 -1.63 20.96 -8.99
C ALA A 67 -2.92 20.34 -8.43
N LEU A 68 -3.60 19.47 -9.19
CA LEU A 68 -4.77 18.71 -8.72
C LEU A 68 -4.39 17.78 -7.57
N VAL A 69 -3.36 16.95 -7.74
CA VAL A 69 -2.89 16.05 -6.68
C VAL A 69 -2.43 16.83 -5.46
N SER A 70 -1.69 17.93 -5.66
CA SER A 70 -1.20 18.79 -4.58
C SER A 70 -2.31 19.39 -3.72
N ARG A 71 -3.57 19.47 -4.16
CA ARG A 71 -4.68 19.93 -3.32
C ARG A 71 -5.20 18.84 -2.37
N LEU A 72 -4.94 17.58 -2.68
CA LEU A 72 -5.42 16.41 -1.94
C LEU A 72 -4.37 15.86 -0.96
N LEU A 73 -3.09 16.20 -1.16
CA LEU A 73 -2.02 15.75 -0.28
C LEU A 73 -2.09 16.44 1.10
N PRO A 74 -1.78 15.73 2.21
CA PRO A 74 -1.65 16.36 3.51
C PRO A 74 -0.60 17.48 3.51
N GLU A 75 -0.76 18.50 4.36
CA GLU A 75 0.16 19.65 4.39
C GLU A 75 1.55 19.29 4.91
N LYS A 76 1.62 18.38 5.89
CA LYS A 76 2.84 18.04 6.63
C LYS A 76 3.38 16.67 6.24
N ILE A 77 3.77 16.51 4.98
CA ILE A 77 4.53 15.35 4.49
C ILE A 77 5.85 15.80 3.86
N ALA A 78 6.87 14.95 3.97
CA ALA A 78 8.13 15.20 3.30
C ALA A 78 7.96 15.08 1.78
N ASP A 79 8.63 15.96 1.03
CA ASP A 79 8.65 15.97 -0.44
C ASP A 79 7.24 15.92 -1.09
N ARG A 80 6.33 16.78 -0.61
CA ARG A 80 4.95 16.88 -1.11
C ARG A 80 4.88 17.10 -2.63
N ALA A 81 5.83 17.87 -3.19
CA ALA A 81 5.92 18.11 -4.61
C ALA A 81 6.31 16.84 -5.40
N GLY A 82 7.27 16.05 -4.91
CA GLY A 82 7.64 14.77 -5.50
C GLY A 82 6.51 13.74 -5.43
N TRP A 83 5.75 13.69 -4.34
CA TRP A 83 4.54 12.87 -4.26
C TRP A 83 3.49 13.26 -5.30
N ALA A 84 3.22 14.57 -5.45
CA ALA A 84 2.27 15.04 -6.45
C ALA A 84 2.71 14.69 -7.89
N ALA A 85 4.01 14.81 -8.16
CA ALA A 85 4.60 14.44 -9.44
C ALA A 85 4.46 12.94 -9.73
N ASP A 86 4.89 12.08 -8.79
CA ASP A 86 4.91 10.63 -9.03
C ASP A 86 3.49 10.02 -9.08
N ILE A 87 2.55 10.53 -8.26
CA ILE A 87 1.15 10.11 -8.32
C ILE A 87 0.54 10.50 -9.67
N PHE A 88 0.70 11.75 -10.10
CA PHE A 88 0.15 12.17 -11.39
C PHE A 88 0.81 11.44 -12.57
N ALA A 89 2.12 11.18 -12.50
CA ALA A 89 2.81 10.40 -13.51
C ALA A 89 2.23 8.99 -13.64
N ALA A 90 1.94 8.31 -12.53
CA ALA A 90 1.28 6.99 -12.55
C ALA A 90 -0.07 7.03 -13.27
N PHE A 91 -0.92 7.99 -12.94
CA PHE A 91 -2.21 8.20 -13.61
C PHE A 91 -2.06 8.47 -15.11
N ALA A 92 -1.14 9.35 -15.49
CA ALA A 92 -0.90 9.71 -16.88
C ALA A 92 -0.38 8.53 -17.70
N ALA A 93 0.53 7.74 -17.11
CA ALA A 93 1.13 6.60 -17.77
C ALA A 93 0.14 5.44 -17.98
N LEU A 94 -0.77 5.23 -17.01
CA LEU A 94 -1.87 4.26 -17.11
C LEU A 94 -3.09 4.80 -17.89
N ARG A 95 -3.06 6.07 -18.31
CA ARG A 95 -4.18 6.76 -18.98
C ARG A 95 -5.48 6.77 -18.17
N ILE A 96 -5.38 6.69 -16.84
CA ILE A 96 -6.53 6.78 -15.94
C ILE A 96 -6.93 8.25 -15.77
N PRO A 97 -8.22 8.60 -15.92
CA PRO A 97 -8.69 9.95 -15.65
C PRO A 97 -8.36 10.36 -14.20
N PRO A 98 -7.66 11.49 -13.98
CA PRO A 98 -7.33 11.99 -12.64
C PRO A 98 -8.53 12.71 -12.01
N SER A 99 -9.67 12.01 -11.91
CA SER A 99 -10.88 12.51 -11.26
C SER A 99 -10.65 12.67 -9.76
N ALA A 100 -11.46 13.51 -9.11
CA ALA A 100 -11.39 13.67 -7.66
C ALA A 100 -11.57 12.32 -6.93
N GLU A 101 -12.48 11.47 -7.41
CA GLU A 101 -12.73 10.13 -6.86
C GLU A 101 -11.48 9.24 -6.94
N ASN A 102 -10.90 9.11 -8.14
CA ASN A 102 -9.74 8.24 -8.34
C ASN A 102 -8.51 8.74 -7.57
N LEU A 103 -8.27 10.05 -7.59
CA LEU A 103 -7.15 10.65 -6.86
C LEU A 103 -7.33 10.50 -5.34
N CYS A 104 -8.55 10.70 -4.81
CA CYS A 104 -8.84 10.49 -3.39
C CYS A 104 -8.67 9.03 -2.99
N ALA A 105 -9.09 8.07 -3.83
CA ALA A 105 -8.88 6.65 -3.57
C ALA A 105 -7.39 6.31 -3.47
N ALA A 106 -6.59 6.74 -4.45
CA ALA A 106 -5.15 6.51 -4.45
C ALA A 106 -4.46 7.17 -3.24
N THR A 107 -4.76 8.44 -2.94
CA THR A 107 -4.14 9.14 -1.79
C THR A 107 -4.56 8.55 -0.45
N ALA A 108 -5.80 8.06 -0.31
CA ALA A 108 -6.26 7.39 0.90
C ALA A 108 -5.47 6.08 1.15
N ILE A 109 -5.27 5.25 0.11
CA ILE A 109 -4.46 4.03 0.22
C ILE A 109 -3.01 4.37 0.57
N ILE A 110 -2.39 5.35 -0.10
CA ILE A 110 -1.02 5.76 0.23
C ILE A 110 -0.90 6.22 1.69
N ALA A 111 -1.89 6.97 2.19
CA ALA A 111 -1.92 7.44 3.56
C ALA A 111 -2.01 6.26 4.55
N GLN A 112 -2.89 5.30 4.29
CA GLN A 112 -3.10 4.11 5.12
C GLN A 112 -1.87 3.21 5.14
N GLU A 113 -1.31 2.90 3.98
CA GLU A 113 -0.28 1.86 3.84
C GLU A 113 1.11 2.39 4.22
N SER A 114 1.36 3.68 4.04
CA SER A 114 2.73 4.20 4.17
C SER A 114 2.84 5.56 4.85
N THR A 115 1.71 6.24 5.11
CA THR A 115 1.72 7.62 5.63
C THR A 115 2.63 8.53 4.78
N PHE A 116 2.61 8.35 3.45
CA PHE A 116 3.48 9.06 2.50
C PHE A 116 4.98 8.88 2.79
N GLN A 117 5.39 7.66 3.16
CA GLN A 117 6.79 7.25 3.27
C GLN A 117 7.04 6.04 2.35
N ALA A 118 7.84 6.19 1.31
CA ALA A 118 8.01 5.11 0.33
C ALA A 118 8.72 3.86 0.87
N ASP A 119 9.59 4.04 1.87
CA ASP A 119 10.38 2.96 2.49
C ASP A 119 10.51 3.21 4.00
N PRO A 120 9.42 3.03 4.78
CA PRO A 120 9.41 3.36 6.20
C PRO A 120 10.29 2.38 7.00
N VAL A 121 10.78 2.84 8.14
CA VAL A 121 11.55 2.00 9.07
C VAL A 121 10.62 1.04 9.80
N VAL A 122 10.99 -0.24 9.83
CA VAL A 122 10.33 -1.29 10.60
C VAL A 122 11.07 -1.48 11.93
N PRO A 123 10.44 -1.14 13.07
CA PRO A 123 11.08 -1.28 14.38
C PRO A 123 11.49 -2.72 14.69
N GLY A 124 12.76 -2.93 15.06
CA GLY A 124 13.26 -4.24 15.46
C GLY A 124 13.47 -5.24 14.30
N LEU A 125 13.39 -4.80 13.03
CA LEU A 125 13.48 -5.68 11.85
C LEU A 125 14.71 -6.60 11.87
N SER A 126 15.88 -6.07 12.20
CA SER A 126 17.11 -6.86 12.33
C SER A 126 16.96 -8.07 13.25
N ARG A 127 16.33 -7.89 14.42
CA ARG A 127 16.11 -8.98 15.39
C ARG A 127 15.17 -10.04 14.83
N ILE A 128 14.09 -9.61 14.17
CA ILE A 128 13.10 -10.50 13.55
C ILE A 128 13.76 -11.34 12.45
N VAL A 129 14.59 -10.71 11.61
CA VAL A 129 15.32 -11.41 10.56
C VAL A 129 16.31 -12.42 11.13
N TRP A 130 17.08 -12.06 12.17
CA TRP A 130 17.96 -13.01 12.86
C TRP A 130 17.20 -14.21 13.43
N GLN A 131 16.04 -14.00 14.04
CA GLN A 131 15.19 -15.07 14.59
C GLN A 131 14.70 -16.02 13.49
N GLU A 132 14.24 -15.48 12.36
CA GLU A 132 13.77 -16.29 11.23
C GLU A 132 14.91 -17.07 10.56
N LEU A 133 16.09 -16.46 10.42
CA LEU A 133 17.27 -17.15 9.90
C LEU A 133 17.71 -18.28 10.81
N ASP A 134 17.72 -18.08 12.13
CA ASP A 134 18.07 -19.10 13.10
C ASP A 134 17.04 -20.24 13.12
N ARG A 135 15.74 -19.92 13.05
CA ARG A 135 14.66 -20.91 12.90
C ARG A 135 14.84 -21.77 11.65
N ARG A 136 15.22 -21.16 10.52
CA ARG A 136 15.49 -21.90 9.27
C ARG A 136 16.74 -22.74 9.36
N ARG A 137 17.81 -22.22 9.97
CA ARG A 137 19.03 -22.98 10.26
C ARG A 137 18.68 -24.28 11.00
N GLU A 138 17.86 -24.20 12.04
CA GLU A 138 17.41 -25.38 12.80
C GLU A 138 16.56 -26.33 11.98
N LYS A 139 15.60 -25.80 11.21
CA LYS A 139 14.75 -26.60 10.31
C LYS A 139 15.56 -27.46 9.33
N TYR A 140 16.69 -26.94 8.85
CA TYR A 140 17.58 -27.63 7.92
C TYR A 140 18.79 -28.29 8.60
N ALA A 141 18.77 -28.41 9.95
CA ALA A 141 19.84 -29.01 10.75
C ALA A 141 21.24 -28.45 10.46
N LEU A 142 21.32 -27.16 10.11
CA LEU A 142 22.58 -26.48 9.83
C LEU A 142 23.33 -26.17 11.15
N PRO A 143 24.58 -26.63 11.31
CA PRO A 143 25.36 -26.31 12.50
C PRO A 143 25.58 -24.81 12.64
N LYS A 144 25.46 -24.28 13.87
CA LYS A 144 25.59 -22.84 14.15
C LYS A 144 26.91 -22.25 13.66
N VAL A 145 28.02 -22.96 13.82
CA VAL A 145 29.34 -22.50 13.35
C VAL A 145 29.39 -22.31 11.82
N VAL A 146 28.76 -23.21 11.07
CA VAL A 146 28.68 -23.13 9.61
C VAL A 146 27.83 -21.92 9.20
N PHE A 147 26.69 -21.72 9.85
CA PHE A 147 25.81 -20.58 9.61
C PHE A 147 26.51 -19.25 9.93
N ASP A 148 27.14 -19.13 11.10
CA ASP A 148 27.83 -17.91 11.53
C ASP A 148 28.98 -17.57 10.56
N LEU A 149 29.73 -18.57 10.09
CA LEU A 149 30.78 -18.37 9.07
C LEU A 149 30.21 -17.91 7.73
N ALA A 150 29.09 -18.48 7.29
CA ALA A 150 28.41 -18.05 6.05
C ALA A 150 28.00 -16.57 6.12
N MET A 151 27.55 -16.09 7.29
CA MET A 151 27.18 -14.68 7.49
C MET A 151 28.37 -13.71 7.45
N LEU A 152 29.61 -14.21 7.54
CA LEU A 152 30.82 -13.39 7.39
C LEU A 152 31.23 -13.18 5.93
N LYS A 153 30.59 -13.86 4.95
CA LYS A 153 30.84 -13.63 3.53
C LYS A 153 30.54 -12.18 3.18
N THR A 154 31.47 -11.54 2.47
CA THR A 154 31.30 -10.22 1.87
C THR A 154 30.21 -10.27 0.81
N SER A 155 29.27 -9.34 0.89
CA SER A 155 28.16 -9.19 -0.04
C SER A 155 28.46 -8.13 -1.12
N PRO A 156 27.61 -7.95 -2.14
CA PRO A 156 27.84 -6.99 -3.22
C PRO A 156 28.02 -5.53 -2.78
N ASP A 157 27.50 -5.15 -1.60
CA ASP A 157 27.64 -3.79 -1.06
C ASP A 157 28.96 -3.54 -0.29
N GLY A 158 29.87 -4.53 -0.28
CA GLY A 158 31.17 -4.49 0.40
C GLY A 158 31.13 -4.82 1.89
N ARG A 159 29.95 -4.88 2.53
CA ARG A 159 29.80 -5.36 3.91
C ARG A 159 29.54 -6.86 3.93
N ASN A 160 29.83 -7.51 5.04
CA ASN A 160 29.39 -8.89 5.25
C ASN A 160 27.88 -8.95 5.59
N TYR A 161 27.27 -10.12 5.36
CA TYR A 161 25.83 -10.31 5.59
C TYR A 161 25.42 -10.07 7.05
N LYS A 162 26.26 -10.45 8.02
CA LYS A 162 26.01 -10.16 9.44
C LYS A 162 25.81 -8.67 9.67
N ALA A 163 26.73 -7.84 9.19
CA ALA A 163 26.68 -6.39 9.33
C ALA A 163 25.47 -5.78 8.60
N ARG A 164 25.08 -6.34 7.44
CA ARG A 164 23.86 -5.92 6.73
C ARG A 164 22.60 -6.24 7.52
N ILE A 165 22.50 -7.44 8.10
CA ILE A 165 21.35 -7.82 8.93
C ILE A 165 21.30 -6.96 10.20
N ASP A 166 22.42 -6.70 10.85
CA ASP A 166 22.49 -5.85 12.06
C ASP A 166 22.04 -4.39 11.77
N ALA A 167 22.39 -3.87 10.60
CA ALA A 167 22.01 -2.53 10.14
C ALA A 167 20.63 -2.46 9.47
N LEU A 168 19.90 -3.58 9.36
CA LEU A 168 18.65 -3.66 8.60
C LEU A 168 17.53 -2.85 9.25
N ARG A 169 16.86 -2.00 8.47
CA ARG A 169 15.79 -1.10 8.96
C ARG A 169 14.54 -1.08 8.11
N THR A 170 14.61 -1.37 6.81
CA THR A 170 13.45 -1.22 5.91
C THR A 170 13.16 -2.48 5.09
N GLU A 171 11.94 -2.58 4.57
CA GLU A 171 11.51 -3.70 3.72
C GLU A 171 12.28 -3.73 2.40
N LYS A 172 12.58 -2.57 1.81
CA LYS A 172 13.43 -2.52 0.60
C LYS A 172 14.82 -3.08 0.85
N GLN A 173 15.43 -2.74 1.98
CA GLN A 173 16.73 -3.31 2.35
C GLN A 173 16.64 -4.82 2.58
N MET A 174 15.54 -5.28 3.19
CA MET A 174 15.31 -6.70 3.42
C MET A 174 15.13 -7.44 2.09
N ASN A 175 14.37 -6.86 1.16
CA ASN A 175 14.20 -7.37 -0.18
C ASN A 175 15.56 -7.65 -0.84
N ALA A 176 16.39 -6.61 -0.96
CA ALA A 176 17.70 -6.71 -1.59
C ALA A 176 18.64 -7.68 -0.84
N LEU A 177 18.58 -7.69 0.49
CA LEU A 177 19.36 -8.62 1.32
C LEU A 177 19.03 -10.08 1.00
N TYR A 178 17.75 -10.44 0.95
CA TYR A 178 17.35 -11.82 0.66
C TYR A 178 17.69 -12.22 -0.77
N ASP A 179 17.51 -11.33 -1.75
CA ASP A 179 17.87 -11.62 -3.16
C ASP A 179 19.38 -11.91 -3.30
N ASP A 180 20.22 -11.12 -2.62
CA ASP A 180 21.66 -11.37 -2.57
C ASP A 180 21.98 -12.68 -1.83
N MET A 181 21.39 -12.92 -0.66
CA MET A 181 21.66 -14.13 0.13
C MET A 181 21.28 -15.42 -0.60
N ILE A 182 20.16 -15.42 -1.33
CA ILE A 182 19.70 -16.56 -2.13
C ILE A 182 20.69 -16.86 -3.25
N SER A 183 21.26 -15.82 -3.86
CA SER A 183 22.14 -15.92 -5.03
C SER A 183 23.59 -16.24 -4.65
N GLU A 184 24.08 -15.66 -3.56
CA GLU A 184 25.51 -15.62 -3.24
C GLU A 184 25.94 -16.61 -2.16
N LEU A 185 25.07 -16.93 -1.19
CA LEU A 185 25.45 -17.83 -0.10
C LEU A 185 25.52 -19.27 -0.59
N PRO A 186 26.53 -20.06 -0.17
CA PRO A 186 26.55 -21.49 -0.40
C PRO A 186 25.28 -22.13 0.18
N GLY A 187 24.50 -22.81 -0.66
CA GLY A 187 23.22 -23.39 -0.25
C GLY A 187 22.09 -22.38 0.00
N GLY A 188 22.25 -21.10 -0.37
CA GLY A 188 21.24 -20.05 -0.19
C GLY A 188 19.88 -20.44 -0.77
N LYS A 189 19.84 -20.96 -2.00
CA LYS A 189 18.61 -21.50 -2.60
C LYS A 189 17.94 -22.59 -1.77
N ILE A 190 18.69 -23.43 -1.05
CA ILE A 190 18.12 -24.48 -0.20
C ILE A 190 17.58 -23.86 1.08
N LEU A 191 18.38 -23.03 1.77
CA LEU A 191 18.03 -22.38 3.03
C LEU A 191 16.76 -21.51 2.90
N PHE A 192 16.61 -20.87 1.75
CA PHE A 192 15.48 -19.98 1.46
C PHE A 192 14.42 -20.62 0.56
N ALA A 193 14.54 -21.90 0.21
CA ALA A 193 13.69 -22.56 -0.79
C ALA A 193 13.58 -21.77 -2.11
N GLY A 194 14.65 -21.05 -2.48
CA GLY A 194 14.74 -20.21 -3.66
C GLY A 194 13.84 -18.98 -3.62
N TYR A 195 13.33 -18.59 -2.44
CA TYR A 195 12.26 -17.63 -2.31
C TYR A 195 12.58 -16.50 -1.33
N ASN A 196 12.29 -15.28 -1.74
CA ASN A 196 12.36 -14.09 -0.90
C ASN A 196 11.04 -13.89 -0.14
N PRO A 197 11.06 -13.86 1.21
CA PRO A 197 9.84 -13.75 2.03
C PRO A 197 9.09 -12.42 1.87
N VAL A 198 9.73 -11.37 1.38
CA VAL A 198 9.05 -10.09 1.14
C VAL A 198 8.22 -10.21 -0.14
N ARG A 199 6.92 -9.95 -0.11
CA ARG A 199 6.05 -10.15 -1.30
C ARG A 199 5.29 -8.92 -1.71
N THR A 200 5.14 -7.99 -0.79
CA THR A 200 4.56 -6.67 -1.03
C THR A 200 5.60 -5.61 -0.76
N GLY A 201 5.42 -4.44 -1.35
CA GLY A 201 6.31 -3.32 -1.09
C GLY A 201 5.83 -2.01 -1.68
N GLY A 202 6.62 -0.98 -1.40
CA GLY A 202 6.34 0.38 -1.85
C GLY A 202 5.17 1.04 -1.10
N PRO A 203 4.82 2.27 -1.50
CA PRO A 203 3.92 3.12 -0.74
C PRO A 203 2.44 2.71 -0.74
N MET A 204 2.08 1.72 -1.54
CA MET A 204 0.73 1.15 -1.64
C MET A 204 0.71 -0.36 -1.37
N GLN A 205 1.78 -0.92 -0.78
CA GLN A 205 1.90 -2.33 -0.42
C GLN A 205 1.53 -3.31 -1.54
N VAL A 206 2.12 -3.10 -2.72
CA VAL A 206 1.76 -3.83 -3.94
C VAL A 206 2.47 -5.16 -4.01
N SER A 207 1.74 -6.21 -4.41
CA SER A 207 2.31 -7.55 -4.65
C SER A 207 3.32 -7.53 -5.81
N VAL A 208 4.49 -8.11 -5.57
CA VAL A 208 5.52 -8.34 -6.61
C VAL A 208 5.00 -9.25 -7.71
N ASP A 209 4.20 -10.28 -7.37
CA ASP A 209 3.64 -11.20 -8.35
C ASP A 209 2.68 -10.47 -9.30
N PHE A 210 1.86 -9.55 -8.76
CA PHE A 210 1.01 -8.68 -9.57
C PHE A 210 1.85 -7.77 -10.48
N ALA A 211 2.87 -7.11 -9.94
CA ALA A 211 3.70 -6.19 -10.73
C ALA A 211 4.41 -6.92 -11.89
N GLU A 212 4.94 -8.12 -11.63
CA GLU A 212 5.54 -8.97 -12.66
C GLU A 212 4.52 -9.37 -13.73
N GLU A 213 3.32 -9.77 -13.32
CA GLU A 213 2.25 -10.11 -14.27
C GLU A 213 1.79 -8.90 -15.10
N HIS A 214 1.66 -7.74 -14.46
CA HIS A 214 1.25 -6.51 -15.12
C HIS A 214 2.28 -6.10 -16.17
N VAL A 215 3.59 -6.18 -15.89
CA VAL A 215 4.65 -5.89 -16.88
C VAL A 215 4.71 -6.93 -18.01
N ARG A 216 4.26 -8.17 -17.79
CA ARG A 216 4.13 -9.16 -18.88
C ARG A 216 3.01 -8.79 -19.87
N LYS A 217 1.96 -8.12 -19.39
CA LYS A 217 0.78 -7.75 -20.20
C LYS A 217 0.88 -6.33 -20.77
N HIS A 218 1.51 -5.42 -20.05
CA HIS A 218 1.59 -4.01 -20.38
C HIS A 218 3.03 -3.51 -20.39
N SER A 219 3.35 -2.63 -21.32
CA SER A 219 4.69 -2.03 -21.39
C SER A 219 4.92 -1.09 -20.22
N TYR A 220 5.91 -1.39 -19.38
CA TYR A 220 6.28 -0.52 -18.27
C TYR A 220 6.90 0.80 -18.80
N PRO A 221 6.36 1.97 -18.42
CA PRO A 221 6.64 3.22 -19.12
C PRO A 221 7.91 3.95 -18.64
N TYR A 222 8.51 3.52 -17.52
CA TYR A 222 9.68 4.19 -16.94
C TYR A 222 10.97 3.39 -17.10
N PRO A 223 12.14 4.05 -17.17
CA PRO A 223 13.42 3.38 -17.05
C PRO A 223 13.53 2.68 -15.68
N ARG A 224 13.80 1.37 -15.69
CA ARG A 224 14.00 0.57 -14.48
C ARG A 224 15.48 0.37 -14.20
N GLN A 225 15.84 0.45 -12.92
CA GLN A 225 17.13 0.00 -12.43
C GLN A 225 16.91 -1.34 -11.72
N GLY A 226 17.36 -2.43 -12.34
CA GLY A 226 17.16 -3.78 -11.79
C GLY A 226 15.86 -4.44 -12.22
N SER A 227 15.32 -5.27 -11.33
CA SER A 227 14.17 -6.14 -11.60
C SER A 227 12.83 -5.41 -11.45
N VAL A 228 11.72 -6.06 -11.81
CA VAL A 228 10.37 -5.51 -11.54
C VAL A 228 10.14 -5.41 -10.03
N ARG A 229 10.64 -6.39 -9.29
CA ARG A 229 10.65 -6.43 -7.83
C ARG A 229 11.31 -5.20 -7.23
N ASP A 230 12.51 -4.83 -7.68
CA ASP A 230 13.20 -3.62 -7.19
C ASP A 230 12.38 -2.35 -7.41
N GLU A 231 11.71 -2.27 -8.57
CA GLU A 231 10.88 -1.13 -8.94
C GLU A 231 9.65 -1.00 -8.03
N VAL A 232 9.04 -2.12 -7.59
CA VAL A 232 7.92 -2.11 -6.61
C VAL A 232 8.29 -1.40 -5.31
N PHE A 233 9.54 -1.54 -4.84
CA PHE A 233 10.04 -0.87 -3.63
C PHE A 233 10.50 0.58 -3.86
N THR A 234 10.31 1.13 -5.06
CA THR A 234 10.51 2.57 -5.30
C THR A 234 9.18 3.31 -5.12
N ARG A 235 9.26 4.62 -4.82
CA ARG A 235 8.06 5.45 -4.75
C ARG A 235 7.30 5.43 -6.08
N ARG A 236 8.00 5.74 -7.18
CA ARG A 236 7.42 5.80 -8.53
C ARG A 236 6.83 4.46 -8.97
N GLY A 237 7.58 3.37 -8.81
CA GLY A 237 7.13 2.04 -9.21
C GLY A 237 5.97 1.52 -8.37
N GLY A 238 6.06 1.61 -7.04
CA GLY A 238 4.97 1.19 -6.17
C GLY A 238 3.70 2.05 -6.34
N LEU A 239 3.82 3.33 -6.70
CA LEU A 239 2.68 4.15 -7.11
C LEU A 239 2.09 3.71 -8.44
N TYR A 240 2.91 3.44 -9.45
CA TYR A 240 2.42 2.94 -10.74
C TYR A 240 1.66 1.63 -10.59
N PHE A 241 2.27 0.61 -9.97
CA PHE A 241 1.60 -0.68 -9.81
C PHE A 241 0.44 -0.61 -8.81
N GLY A 242 0.51 0.28 -7.82
CA GLY A 242 -0.55 0.47 -6.84
C GLY A 242 -1.78 1.15 -7.43
N VAL A 243 -1.58 2.13 -8.32
CA VAL A 243 -2.68 2.74 -9.08
C VAL A 243 -3.24 1.73 -10.09
N ALA A 244 -2.38 0.95 -10.76
CA ALA A 244 -2.84 -0.09 -11.67
C ALA A 244 -3.73 -1.12 -10.97
N ILE A 245 -3.29 -1.75 -9.88
CA ILE A 245 -4.12 -2.75 -9.19
C ILE A 245 -5.41 -2.17 -8.60
N LEU A 246 -5.42 -0.87 -8.30
CA LEU A 246 -6.58 -0.20 -7.71
C LEU A 246 -7.63 0.19 -8.76
N LEU A 247 -7.21 0.57 -9.97
CA LEU A 247 -8.04 1.33 -10.92
C LEU A 247 -7.96 0.87 -12.41
N ASP A 248 -7.10 -0.09 -12.76
CA ASP A 248 -6.86 -0.58 -14.14
C ASP A 248 -7.10 -2.10 -14.25
#